data_AF-A0A0B0ECA5-F1
#
_entry.id   AF-A0A0B0ECA5-F1
#
_cell.length_a   1.000
_cell.length_b   1.000
_cell.length_c   1.000
_cell.angle_alpha   90.00
_cell.angle_beta   90.00
_cell.angle_gamma   90.00
#
_symmetry.space_group_name_H-M   'P 1'
#
loop_
_entity.id
_entity.type
_entity.pdbx_description
1 polymer ?
#
loop_
_entity_poly.entity_id
_entity_poly.type
_entity_poly.pdbx_seq_one_letter_code
_entity_poly.pdbx_strand_id
1 'polypeptide(L)'
;MKIQILHKYLIKELFRTFLPSLLCFEFVLLLGFSIQLLHKGLDVPSLFSVLPYMALYTIPHALPTSLLTATVMSYGRLSADNEITAIKVAGIHLHNLVTPVIIVGVFFSILTLYLNAEVLPKSYFKVRQLQEKAVKRVLATHFITAKKKIDFPPYQIFIGAVESSNFKDIAVFEFAGEIIVSVLLAEEGEIEIDDDVSQVFLTLRRGEFLKPDSGNSVDSPTTGSFEEAVFKIPLSREVRHSALKYTTLTDLLGQRKEINNELSRFGRLPKDPEKTIERAKSGISSIDDKKNVVEAKLQKAEKEIKRSEGKISKQEGTIKRGKFNLNVYENYINVAKGNIENLTREEESVDNIISNWTPFGDTLERKHEREKEFEKNISLIKKIIEKDKRRIKSTKRKILISQRLIDEANGKIEKLTLEVGELNRSMKDLQKEHAIFTEQIAISGKQKMKRELSINIHKRLSPSLASLTFILIGIPLGIMTRSSNMLVSVGISFILILFIYYPLVATGLVVAESMGFPIIPSVWGANVVNLIISALLFRKIMKL
;
A
#
# COMPACT_ATOMS: atom_id res chain seq x y z
N MET A 1 -63.61 9.87 27.72
CA MET A 1 -62.75 10.61 26.76
C MET A 1 -62.45 9.70 25.57
N LYS A 2 -62.69 10.14 24.31
CA LYS A 2 -62.32 9.32 23.14
C LYS A 2 -60.78 9.22 23.08
N ILE A 3 -60.23 8.01 22.98
CA ILE A 3 -58.77 7.73 22.96
C ILE A 3 -58.04 8.60 21.92
N GLN A 4 -58.68 8.86 20.77
CA GLN A 4 -58.15 9.73 19.71
C GLN A 4 -57.90 11.18 20.15
N ILE A 5 -58.70 11.71 21.09
CA ILE A 5 -58.55 13.08 21.61
C ILE A 5 -57.31 13.14 22.52
N LEU A 6 -57.13 12.13 23.39
CA LEU A 6 -55.95 12.01 24.24
C LEU A 6 -54.67 11.92 23.40
N HIS A 7 -54.66 11.07 22.37
CA HIS A 7 -53.48 10.92 21.51
C HIS A 7 -53.11 12.25 20.82
N LYS A 8 -54.08 12.99 20.28
CA LYS A 8 -53.86 14.31 19.68
C LYS A 8 -53.33 15.32 20.70
N TYR A 9 -53.87 15.30 21.92
CA TYR A 9 -53.41 16.16 23.01
C TYR A 9 -51.96 15.89 23.38
N LEU A 10 -51.58 14.61 23.59
CA LEU A 10 -50.22 14.21 23.93
C LEU A 10 -49.21 14.59 22.84
N ILE A 11 -49.56 14.37 21.57
CA ILE A 11 -48.70 14.76 20.44
C ILE A 11 -48.55 16.29 20.40
N LYS A 12 -49.63 17.05 20.56
CA LYS A 12 -49.58 18.52 20.59
C LYS A 12 -48.70 19.02 21.73
N GLU A 13 -48.80 18.43 22.91
CA GLU A 13 -48.01 18.81 24.07
C GLU A 13 -46.53 18.43 23.92
N LEU A 14 -46.23 17.30 23.27
CA LEU A 14 -44.87 16.93 22.89
C LEU A 14 -44.26 17.92 21.90
N PHE A 15 -44.98 18.31 20.84
CA PHE A 15 -44.44 19.23 19.84
C PHE A 15 -44.25 20.65 20.36
N ARG A 16 -45.07 21.09 21.32
CA ARG A 16 -44.89 22.36 22.03
C ARG A 16 -43.57 22.45 22.80
N THR A 17 -43.10 21.34 23.37
CA THR A 17 -41.82 21.30 24.11
C THR A 17 -40.65 20.91 23.20
N PHE A 18 -40.89 20.09 22.18
CA PHE A 18 -39.89 19.62 21.23
C PHE A 18 -39.32 20.73 20.36
N LEU A 19 -40.16 21.58 19.75
CA LEU A 19 -39.65 22.62 18.82
C LEU A 19 -38.68 23.61 19.51
N PRO A 20 -38.98 24.20 20.68
CA PRO A 20 -38.02 25.04 21.38
C PRO A 20 -36.78 24.28 21.84
N SER A 21 -36.93 23.02 22.28
CA SER A 21 -35.79 22.19 22.70
C SER A 21 -34.86 21.91 21.51
N LEU A 22 -35.42 21.59 20.34
CA LEU A 22 -34.65 21.36 19.12
C LEU A 22 -33.89 22.61 18.71
N LEU A 23 -34.54 23.78 18.68
CA LEU A 23 -33.88 25.04 18.36
C LEU A 23 -32.75 25.36 19.35
N CYS A 24 -32.97 25.12 20.64
CA CYS A 24 -31.96 25.33 21.68
C CYS A 24 -30.74 24.42 21.50
N PHE A 25 -30.94 23.11 21.38
CA PHE A 25 -29.82 22.18 21.18
C PHE A 25 -29.11 22.38 19.85
N GLU A 26 -29.85 22.68 18.78
CA GLU A 26 -29.28 23.00 17.48
C GLU A 26 -28.39 24.25 17.55
N PHE A 27 -28.88 25.31 18.21
CA PHE A 27 -28.08 26.52 18.44
C PHE A 27 -26.81 26.24 19.26
N VAL A 28 -26.92 25.49 20.35
CA VAL A 28 -25.77 25.14 21.21
C VAL A 28 -24.73 24.34 20.44
N LEU A 29 -25.15 23.34 19.66
CA LEU A 29 -24.25 22.55 18.83
C LEU A 29 -23.60 23.41 17.75
N LEU A 30 -24.38 24.22 17.03
CA LEU A 30 -23.84 25.12 16.00
C LEU A 30 -22.83 26.09 16.57
N LEU A 31 -23.09 26.66 17.74
CA LEU A 31 -22.16 27.54 18.44
C LEU A 31 -20.86 26.80 18.77
N GLY A 32 -20.95 25.60 19.34
CA GLY A 32 -19.78 24.77 19.67
C GLY A 32 -18.91 24.44 18.45
N PHE A 33 -19.54 23.97 17.36
CA PHE A 33 -18.82 23.68 16.12
C PHE A 33 -18.26 24.94 15.45
N SER A 34 -18.97 26.06 15.52
CA SER A 34 -18.50 27.34 14.98
C SER A 34 -17.23 27.81 15.69
N ILE A 35 -17.20 27.76 17.03
CA ILE A 35 -16.00 28.09 17.82
C ILE A 35 -14.85 27.17 17.42
N GLN A 36 -15.11 25.87 17.26
CA GLN A 36 -14.09 24.90 16.82
C GLN A 36 -13.52 25.24 15.43
N LEU A 37 -14.35 25.68 14.49
CA LEU A 37 -13.91 26.08 13.15
C LEU A 37 -13.11 27.40 13.17
N LEU A 38 -13.52 28.38 13.98
CA LEU A 38 -12.77 29.62 14.19
C LEU A 38 -11.38 29.35 14.78
N HIS A 39 -11.28 28.47 15.78
CA HIS A 39 -9.99 28.03 16.34
C HIS A 39 -9.10 27.32 15.31
N LYS A 40 -9.69 26.69 14.28
CA LYS A 40 -8.95 26.10 13.14
C LYS A 40 -8.54 27.14 12.08
N GLY A 41 -8.70 28.43 12.36
CA GLY A 41 -8.28 29.53 11.49
C GLY A 41 -9.31 29.93 10.42
N LEU A 42 -10.57 29.50 10.55
CA LEU A 42 -11.64 29.95 9.65
C LEU A 42 -12.03 31.40 9.95
N ASP A 43 -12.13 32.24 8.94
CA ASP A 43 -12.64 33.61 9.06
C ASP A 43 -14.16 33.65 9.22
N VAL A 44 -14.67 34.68 9.91
CA VAL A 44 -16.10 34.86 10.20
C VAL A 44 -16.98 34.91 8.93
N PRO A 45 -16.59 35.60 7.83
CA PRO A 45 -17.37 35.57 6.59
C PRO A 45 -17.47 34.17 5.98
N SER A 46 -16.37 33.41 5.93
CA SER A 46 -16.40 32.02 5.46
C SER A 46 -17.25 31.13 6.37
N LEU A 47 -17.26 31.35 7.69
CA LEU A 47 -18.13 30.62 8.62
C LEU A 47 -19.61 30.70 8.23
N PHE A 48 -20.11 31.89 7.86
CA PHE A 48 -21.50 32.07 7.42
C PHE A 48 -21.84 31.25 6.18
N SER A 49 -20.88 31.04 5.26
CA SER A 49 -21.09 30.20 4.07
C SER A 49 -21.23 28.71 4.39
N VAL A 50 -20.64 28.26 5.51
CA VAL A 50 -20.64 26.86 5.95
C VAL A 50 -21.82 26.58 6.90
N LEU A 51 -22.35 27.60 7.58
CA LEU A 51 -23.38 27.49 8.61
C LEU A 51 -24.62 26.67 8.20
N PRO A 52 -25.23 26.85 7.01
CA PRO A 52 -26.36 26.01 6.60
C PRO A 52 -26.01 24.52 6.48
N TYR A 53 -24.80 24.21 6.02
CA TYR A 53 -24.31 22.83 5.95
C TYR A 53 -23.94 22.28 7.32
N MET A 54 -23.46 23.12 8.23
CA MET A 54 -23.25 22.73 9.62
C MET A 54 -24.57 22.40 10.31
N ALA A 55 -25.62 23.19 10.10
CA ALA A 55 -26.94 22.90 10.66
C ALA A 55 -27.44 21.52 10.20
N LEU A 56 -27.35 21.24 8.90
CA LEU A 56 -27.67 19.91 8.37
C LEU A 56 -26.77 18.78 8.94
N TYR A 57 -25.57 19.12 9.38
CA TYR A 57 -24.64 18.19 10.02
C TYR A 57 -24.98 17.96 11.50
N THR A 58 -25.47 18.98 12.23
CA THR A 58 -25.78 18.90 13.67
C THR A 58 -27.18 18.39 13.99
N ILE A 59 -28.16 18.58 13.10
CA ILE A 59 -29.55 18.13 13.29
C ILE A 59 -29.67 16.65 13.72
N PRO A 60 -28.95 15.67 13.13
CA PRO A 60 -29.06 14.26 13.53
C PRO A 60 -28.63 13.99 14.97
N HIS A 61 -27.84 14.89 15.57
CA HIS A 61 -27.46 14.86 16.98
C HIS A 61 -28.43 15.64 17.86
N ALA A 62 -29.01 16.74 17.36
CA ALA A 62 -30.00 17.55 18.09
C ALA A 62 -31.38 16.85 18.21
N LEU A 63 -31.76 16.02 17.23
CA LEU A 63 -33.06 15.35 17.21
C LEU A 63 -33.28 14.38 18.39
N PRO A 64 -32.40 13.41 18.69
CA PRO A 64 -32.57 12.54 19.85
C PRO A 64 -32.62 13.31 21.17
N THR A 65 -31.74 14.31 21.33
CA THR A 65 -31.56 15.06 22.59
C THR A 65 -32.74 15.97 22.90
N SER A 66 -33.30 16.61 21.87
CA SER A 66 -34.54 17.37 21.98
C SER A 66 -35.77 16.49 22.24
N LEU A 67 -35.86 15.30 21.66
CA LEU A 67 -36.94 14.34 21.95
C LEU A 67 -36.90 13.82 23.39
N LEU A 68 -35.70 13.53 23.94
CA LEU A 68 -35.54 13.18 25.35
C LEU A 68 -36.09 14.30 26.25
N THR A 69 -35.65 15.52 25.98
CA THR A 69 -36.04 16.70 26.77
C THR A 69 -37.54 16.96 26.67
N ALA A 70 -38.10 16.89 25.45
CA ALA A 70 -39.52 17.08 25.20
C ALA A 70 -40.36 16.03 25.92
N THR A 71 -39.96 14.76 25.88
CA THR A 71 -40.70 13.69 26.58
C THR A 71 -40.61 13.82 28.09
N VAL A 72 -39.43 14.09 28.65
CA VAL A 72 -39.27 14.34 30.09
C VAL A 72 -40.11 15.53 30.53
N MET A 73 -40.15 16.62 29.75
CA MET A 73 -40.92 17.82 30.06
C MET A 73 -42.43 17.60 29.93
N SER A 74 -42.90 17.06 28.82
CA SER A 74 -44.34 16.88 28.58
C SER A 74 -44.95 15.90 29.58
N TYR A 75 -44.31 14.74 29.83
CA TYR A 75 -44.81 13.83 30.86
C TYR A 75 -44.56 14.34 32.30
N GLY A 76 -43.51 15.13 32.51
CA GLY A 76 -43.26 15.83 33.76
C GLY A 76 -44.39 16.78 34.14
N ARG A 77 -44.84 17.61 33.20
CA ARG A 77 -45.98 18.52 33.35
C ARG A 77 -47.27 17.77 33.60
N LEU A 78 -47.61 16.81 32.75
CA LEU A 78 -48.83 16.00 32.90
C LEU A 78 -48.88 15.29 34.27
N SER A 79 -47.72 14.93 34.84
CA SER A 79 -47.62 14.31 36.16
C SER A 79 -47.64 15.32 37.32
N ALA A 80 -47.08 16.51 37.12
CA ALA A 80 -47.12 17.62 38.09
C ALA A 80 -48.55 18.18 38.22
N ASP A 81 -49.24 18.33 37.10
CA ASP A 81 -50.62 18.82 37.00
C ASP A 81 -51.65 17.73 37.35
N ASN A 82 -51.19 16.55 37.79
CA ASN A 82 -52.00 15.37 38.13
C ASN A 82 -52.91 14.85 37.00
N GLU A 83 -52.69 15.26 35.75
CA GLU A 83 -53.45 14.78 34.59
C GLU A 83 -53.27 13.27 34.38
N ILE A 84 -52.06 12.74 34.58
CA ILE A 84 -51.80 11.29 34.46
C ILE A 84 -52.60 10.51 35.50
N THR A 85 -52.68 11.01 36.73
CA THR A 85 -53.45 10.40 37.81
C THR A 85 -54.95 10.41 37.47
N ALA A 86 -55.47 11.55 36.99
CA ALA A 86 -56.86 11.65 36.57
C ALA A 86 -57.20 10.69 35.40
N ILE A 87 -56.30 10.56 34.43
CA ILE A 87 -56.44 9.62 33.30
C ILE A 87 -56.46 8.17 33.77
N LYS A 88 -55.59 7.80 34.72
CA LYS A 88 -55.58 6.45 35.33
C LYS A 88 -56.88 6.16 36.08
N VAL A 89 -57.37 7.11 36.89
CA VAL A 89 -58.65 6.98 37.64
C VAL A 89 -59.85 6.85 36.70
N ALA A 90 -59.81 7.48 35.52
CA ALA A 90 -60.82 7.32 34.48
C ALA A 90 -60.78 5.96 33.76
N GLY A 91 -59.99 4.99 34.24
CA GLY A 91 -59.88 3.65 33.69
C GLY A 91 -59.03 3.55 32.41
N ILE A 92 -58.31 4.61 32.04
CA ILE A 92 -57.46 4.59 30.84
C ILE A 92 -56.09 4.03 31.22
N HIS A 93 -55.77 2.88 30.64
CA HIS A 93 -54.49 2.22 30.84
C HIS A 93 -53.29 3.07 30.37
N LEU A 94 -52.15 2.90 31.06
CA LEU A 94 -50.90 3.59 30.77
C LEU A 94 -50.41 3.38 29.32
N HIS A 95 -50.72 2.24 28.68
CA HIS A 95 -50.32 2.02 27.29
C HIS A 95 -50.87 3.10 26.34
N ASN A 96 -52.08 3.61 26.56
CA ASN A 96 -52.67 4.67 25.74
C ASN A 96 -51.98 6.03 25.92
N LEU A 97 -51.31 6.22 27.06
CA LEU A 97 -50.48 7.40 27.29
C LEU A 97 -49.15 7.29 26.54
N VAL A 98 -48.59 6.10 26.37
CA VAL A 98 -47.22 5.88 25.87
C VAL A 98 -47.20 5.66 24.35
N THR A 99 -48.13 4.88 23.81
CA THR A 99 -48.18 4.48 22.39
C THR A 99 -48.09 5.62 21.38
N PRO A 100 -48.85 6.73 21.47
CA PRO A 100 -48.78 7.78 20.45
C PRO A 100 -47.38 8.43 20.39
N VAL A 101 -46.68 8.54 21.52
CA VAL A 101 -45.35 9.12 21.59
C VAL A 101 -44.27 8.13 21.13
N ILE A 102 -44.45 6.82 21.36
CA ILE A 102 -43.59 5.79 20.75
C ILE A 102 -43.68 5.81 19.23
N ILE A 103 -44.88 5.97 18.66
CA ILE A 103 -45.06 6.07 17.20
C ILE A 103 -44.28 7.27 16.65
N VAL A 104 -44.34 8.41 17.33
CA VAL A 104 -43.52 9.59 17.01
C VAL A 104 -42.02 9.25 17.09
N GLY A 105 -41.59 8.47 18.09
CA GLY A 105 -40.21 7.99 18.21
C GLY A 105 -39.74 7.11 17.06
N VAL A 106 -40.59 6.19 16.59
CA VAL A 106 -40.29 5.35 15.42
C VAL A 106 -40.14 6.23 14.18
N PHE A 107 -41.05 7.18 13.97
CA PHE A 107 -40.97 8.14 12.86
C PHE A 107 -39.66 8.94 12.91
N PHE A 108 -39.31 9.53 14.06
CA PHE A 108 -38.08 10.29 14.20
C PHE A 108 -36.82 9.43 14.13
N SER A 109 -36.89 8.15 14.54
CA SER A 109 -35.76 7.22 14.35
C SER A 109 -35.50 6.96 12.87
N ILE A 110 -36.56 6.76 12.07
CA ILE A 110 -36.45 6.64 10.60
C ILE A 110 -35.93 7.94 9.97
N LEU A 111 -36.44 9.09 10.42
CA LEU A 111 -35.94 10.39 9.95
C LEU A 111 -34.46 10.59 10.29
N THR A 112 -34.06 10.27 11.52
CA THR A 112 -32.65 10.35 11.96
C THR A 112 -31.77 9.40 11.16
N LEU A 113 -32.29 8.21 10.80
CA LEU A 113 -31.60 7.27 9.93
C LEU A 113 -31.37 7.85 8.54
N TYR A 114 -32.41 8.43 7.92
CA TYR A 114 -32.26 9.09 6.62
C TYR A 114 -31.20 10.19 6.68
N LEU A 115 -31.23 11.03 7.72
CA LEU A 115 -30.26 12.10 7.87
C LEU A 115 -28.84 11.56 8.09
N ASN A 116 -28.63 10.57 8.96
CA ASN A 116 -27.31 9.95 9.20
C ASN A 116 -26.78 9.17 7.98
N ALA A 117 -27.68 8.56 7.21
CA ALA A 117 -27.32 7.71 6.07
C ALA A 117 -26.93 8.51 4.83
N GLU A 118 -27.68 9.58 4.53
CA GLU A 118 -27.62 10.28 3.24
C GLU A 118 -27.24 11.76 3.35
N VAL A 119 -27.72 12.47 4.38
CA VAL A 119 -27.52 13.93 4.50
C VAL A 119 -26.20 14.25 5.19
N LEU A 120 -25.95 13.62 6.34
CA LEU A 120 -24.77 13.82 7.16
C LEU A 120 -23.46 13.67 6.37
N PRO A 121 -23.25 12.62 5.54
CA PRO A 121 -21.98 12.45 4.82
C PRO A 121 -21.77 13.55 3.76
N LYS A 122 -22.83 13.96 3.06
CA LYS A 122 -22.80 15.02 2.04
C LYS A 122 -22.51 16.38 2.68
N SER A 123 -23.16 16.68 3.80
CA SER A 123 -22.91 17.89 4.58
C SER A 123 -21.48 17.91 5.11
N TYR A 124 -21.00 16.80 5.68
CA TYR A 124 -19.64 16.68 6.21
C TYR A 124 -18.58 16.89 5.11
N PHE A 125 -18.79 16.33 3.92
CA PHE A 125 -17.92 16.57 2.76
C PHE A 125 -17.90 18.04 2.36
N LYS A 126 -19.07 18.69 2.32
CA LYS A 126 -19.17 20.10 1.92
C LYS A 126 -18.54 21.05 2.93
N VAL A 127 -18.75 20.81 4.24
CA VAL A 127 -18.13 21.56 5.34
C VAL A 127 -16.61 21.49 5.23
N ARG A 128 -16.05 20.28 5.06
CA ARG A 128 -14.61 20.10 4.88
C ARG A 128 -14.09 20.78 3.61
N GLN A 129 -14.78 20.64 2.49
CA GLN A 129 -14.38 21.28 1.23
C GLN A 129 -14.29 22.82 1.39
N LEU A 130 -15.26 23.43 2.06
CA LEU A 130 -15.29 24.87 2.28
C LEU A 130 -14.22 25.31 3.30
N GLN A 131 -13.98 24.52 4.34
CA GLN A 131 -12.89 24.75 5.29
C GLN A 131 -11.53 24.71 4.56
N GLU A 132 -11.28 23.70 3.74
CA GLU A 132 -10.04 23.62 2.94
C GLU A 132 -9.90 24.80 1.99
N LYS A 133 -11.00 25.25 1.35
CA LYS A 133 -11.00 26.43 0.49
C LYS A 133 -10.68 27.71 1.27
N ALA A 134 -11.19 27.85 2.49
CA ALA A 134 -10.95 29.03 3.31
C ALA A 134 -9.51 29.06 3.87
N VAL A 135 -9.00 27.91 4.36
CA VAL A 135 -7.59 27.78 4.76
C VAL A 135 -6.67 28.08 3.57
N LYS A 136 -6.97 27.55 2.38
CA LYS A 136 -6.24 27.87 1.14
C LYS A 136 -6.34 29.34 0.78
N ARG A 137 -7.49 30.00 0.99
CA ARG A 137 -7.65 31.44 0.74
C ARG A 137 -6.79 32.27 1.70
N VAL A 138 -6.79 31.95 2.99
CA VAL A 138 -5.93 32.63 3.99
C VAL A 138 -4.45 32.43 3.67
N LEU A 139 -4.05 31.21 3.28
CA LEU A 139 -2.69 30.91 2.83
C LEU A 139 -2.35 31.59 1.49
N ALA A 140 -3.32 31.69 0.56
CA ALA A 140 -3.15 32.33 -0.75
C ALA A 140 -3.09 33.86 -0.65
N THR A 141 -3.75 34.49 0.33
CA THR A 141 -3.59 35.93 0.60
C THR A 141 -2.15 36.26 1.02
N HIS A 142 -1.37 35.28 1.49
CA HIS A 142 0.09 35.40 1.73
C HIS A 142 0.96 34.89 0.56
N PHE A 143 0.40 34.25 -0.47
CA PHE A 143 1.14 33.67 -1.60
C PHE A 143 0.36 33.86 -2.91
N ILE A 144 0.38 35.10 -3.41
CA ILE A 144 -0.13 35.39 -4.76
C ILE A 144 1.01 35.10 -5.73
N THR A 145 0.90 34.02 -6.51
CA THR A 145 0.93 34.01 -7.99
C THR A 145 0.88 32.55 -8.49
N ALA A 146 -0.20 32.23 -9.22
CA ALA A 146 -0.49 31.05 -10.05
C ALA A 146 -0.17 29.64 -9.50
N LYS A 147 -1.16 28.74 -9.39
CA LYS A 147 -0.88 27.33 -9.08
C LYS A 147 -2.01 26.31 -9.28
N LYS A 148 -1.85 25.39 -10.24
CA LYS A 148 -2.77 24.25 -10.45
C LYS A 148 -2.52 23.21 -9.33
N LYS A 149 -3.60 22.76 -8.71
CA LYS A 149 -3.58 21.79 -7.60
C LYS A 149 -3.78 20.37 -8.15
N ILE A 150 -2.91 19.44 -7.79
CA ILE A 150 -3.04 18.00 -8.10
C ILE A 150 -3.12 17.22 -6.79
N ASP A 151 -4.19 16.44 -6.62
CA ASP A 151 -4.46 15.64 -5.41
C ASP A 151 -4.02 14.18 -5.63
N PHE A 152 -3.00 13.72 -4.89
CA PHE A 152 -2.50 12.34 -4.87
C PHE A 152 -2.35 11.83 -3.42
N PRO A 153 -3.43 11.49 -2.71
CA PRO A 153 -3.37 11.13 -1.28
C PRO A 153 -2.31 10.04 -0.97
N PRO A 154 -1.39 10.20 0.02
CA PRO A 154 -1.37 11.21 1.10
C PRO A 154 -0.83 12.57 0.70
N TYR A 155 -0.39 12.74 -0.55
CA TYR A 155 0.28 13.93 -1.02
C TYR A 155 -0.69 14.88 -1.71
N GLN A 156 -0.54 16.17 -1.44
CA GLN A 156 -1.19 17.22 -2.18
C GLN A 156 -0.12 18.10 -2.80
N ILE A 157 -0.07 18.15 -4.13
CA ILE A 157 0.97 18.83 -4.89
C ILE A 157 0.40 20.14 -5.45
N PHE A 158 1.12 21.23 -5.24
CA PHE A 158 0.84 22.54 -5.81
C PHE A 158 1.99 22.94 -6.73
N ILE A 159 1.70 23.27 -7.98
CA ILE A 159 2.71 23.58 -9.01
C ILE A 159 2.59 25.00 -9.53
N GLY A 160 3.64 25.80 -9.32
CA GLY A 160 3.80 27.23 -9.63
C GLY A 160 3.55 27.68 -11.01
N ALA A 161 4.66 27.84 -11.68
CA ALA A 161 4.67 28.01 -13.09
C ALA A 161 4.86 26.64 -13.73
N VAL A 162 4.27 26.47 -14.89
CA VAL A 162 4.57 25.36 -15.78
C VAL A 162 5.31 25.98 -16.96
N GLU A 163 6.60 25.70 -17.09
CA GLU A 163 7.41 26.13 -18.24
C GLU A 163 7.86 24.89 -19.00
N SER A 164 7.27 24.67 -20.20
CA SER A 164 7.83 23.85 -21.28
C SER A 164 8.29 22.42 -20.93
N SER A 165 7.71 21.80 -19.89
CA SER A 165 7.96 20.44 -19.34
C SER A 165 8.62 20.39 -17.95
N ASN A 166 9.05 21.53 -17.39
CA ASN A 166 9.50 21.62 -16.01
C ASN A 166 8.49 22.39 -15.15
N PHE A 167 8.25 21.89 -13.94
CA PHE A 167 7.39 22.52 -12.94
C PHE A 167 8.25 23.38 -12.02
N LYS A 168 7.88 24.64 -11.83
CA LYS A 168 8.57 25.56 -10.92
C LYS A 168 7.75 25.82 -9.66
N ASP A 169 8.45 26.04 -8.55
CA ASP A 169 7.89 26.37 -7.24
C ASP A 169 6.81 25.34 -6.81
N ILE A 170 7.27 24.12 -6.53
CA ILE A 170 6.42 22.99 -6.16
C ILE A 170 6.29 22.93 -4.64
N ALA A 171 5.07 22.77 -4.14
CA ALA A 171 4.81 22.46 -2.74
C ALA A 171 4.08 21.13 -2.61
N VAL A 172 4.65 20.19 -1.86
CA VAL A 172 4.07 18.87 -1.58
C VAL A 172 3.71 18.79 -0.11
N PHE A 173 2.43 18.55 0.18
CA PHE A 173 1.93 18.35 1.54
C PHE A 173 1.64 16.88 1.76
N GLU A 174 2.30 16.25 2.72
CA GLU A 174 2.02 14.88 3.15
C GLU A 174 1.04 14.87 4.32
N PHE A 175 -0.03 14.10 4.19
CA PHE A 175 -1.05 13.93 5.21
C PHE A 175 -1.03 12.53 5.84
N ALA A 176 -0.94 12.46 7.17
CA ALA A 176 -1.33 11.28 7.94
C ALA A 176 -2.75 11.49 8.50
N GLY A 177 -3.75 10.93 7.82
CA GLY A 177 -5.15 11.12 8.18
C GLY A 177 -5.67 12.52 7.86
N GLU A 178 -5.89 13.35 8.88
CA GLU A 178 -6.32 14.76 8.75
C GLU A 178 -5.20 15.76 9.12
N ILE A 179 -4.00 15.28 9.46
CA ILE A 179 -2.88 16.09 9.93
C ILE A 179 -1.79 16.15 8.84
N ILE A 180 -1.26 17.34 8.58
CA ILE A 180 -0.09 17.52 7.72
C ILE A 180 1.14 17.07 8.53
N VAL A 181 1.82 16.03 8.06
CA VAL A 181 3.00 15.45 8.73
C VAL A 181 4.31 15.83 8.06
N SER A 182 4.25 16.36 6.84
CA SER A 182 5.43 16.86 6.14
C SER A 182 5.00 17.90 5.10
N VAL A 183 5.79 18.96 4.98
CA VAL A 183 5.68 19.95 3.91
C VAL A 183 7.01 19.96 3.17
N LEU A 184 6.99 19.78 1.86
CA LEU A 184 8.16 19.89 1.02
C LEU A 184 7.96 21.04 0.04
N LEU A 185 8.98 21.86 -0.10
CA LEU A 185 9.05 22.97 -1.03
C LEU A 185 10.22 22.70 -1.97
N ALA A 186 10.05 22.93 -3.27
CA ALA A 186 11.11 22.74 -4.25
C ALA A 186 11.03 23.80 -5.35
N GLU A 187 12.18 24.28 -5.81
CA GLU A 187 12.23 25.25 -6.90
C GLU A 187 11.84 24.63 -8.24
N GLU A 188 12.21 23.37 -8.48
CA GLU A 188 11.98 22.67 -9.74
C GLU A 188 11.51 21.23 -9.53
N GLY A 189 10.76 20.70 -10.50
CA GLY A 189 10.47 19.27 -10.54
C GLY A 189 9.84 18.76 -11.82
N GLU A 190 9.84 17.44 -11.92
CA GLU A 190 9.49 16.66 -13.10
C GLU A 190 8.60 15.47 -12.68
N ILE A 191 7.62 15.14 -13.51
CA ILE A 191 6.70 14.01 -13.28
C ILE A 191 6.84 13.02 -14.43
N GLU A 192 7.28 11.80 -14.11
CA GLU A 192 7.32 10.68 -15.05
C GLU A 192 6.25 9.64 -14.66
N ILE A 193 5.53 9.14 -15.66
CA ILE A 193 4.54 8.07 -15.51
C ILE A 193 5.15 6.82 -16.16
N ASP A 194 5.33 5.77 -15.36
CA ASP A 194 5.76 4.47 -15.88
C ASP A 194 4.52 3.66 -16.29
N ASP A 195 4.39 3.44 -17.61
CA ASP A 195 3.23 2.78 -18.23
C ASP A 195 3.08 1.30 -17.80
N ASP A 196 4.15 0.66 -17.29
CA ASP A 196 4.12 -0.77 -16.91
C ASP A 196 3.83 -1.03 -15.41
N VAL A 197 4.01 -0.04 -14.52
CA VAL A 197 4.06 -0.30 -13.05
C VAL A 197 3.00 0.43 -12.22
N SER A 198 2.12 1.24 -12.82
CA SER A 198 1.10 2.00 -12.07
C SER A 198 1.72 2.84 -10.92
N GLN A 199 2.90 3.42 -11.15
CA GLN A 199 3.58 4.31 -10.22
C GLN A 199 3.88 5.65 -10.91
N VAL A 200 3.74 6.75 -10.17
CA VAL A 200 4.15 8.08 -10.62
C VAL A 200 5.44 8.45 -9.89
N PHE A 201 6.46 8.85 -10.64
CA PHE A 201 7.70 9.37 -10.11
C PHE A 201 7.67 10.89 -10.13
N LEU A 202 7.89 11.51 -8.98
CA LEU A 202 8.03 12.96 -8.83
C LEU A 202 9.46 13.27 -8.40
N THR A 203 10.25 13.85 -9.30
CA THR A 203 11.61 14.31 -9.01
C THR A 203 11.55 15.78 -8.64
N LEU A 204 12.02 16.14 -7.45
CA LEU A 204 12.09 17.51 -6.93
C LEU A 204 13.56 17.93 -6.81
N ARG A 205 13.88 19.15 -7.21
CA ARG A 205 15.24 19.71 -7.15
C ARG A 205 15.26 21.02 -6.38
N ARG A 206 16.37 21.24 -5.66
CA ARG A 206 16.62 22.43 -4.83
C ARG A 206 15.44 22.73 -3.91
N GLY A 207 15.26 21.87 -2.93
CA GLY A 207 14.11 21.92 -2.04
C GLY A 207 14.44 21.88 -0.57
N GLU A 208 13.44 22.22 0.23
CA GLU A 208 13.46 22.17 1.68
C GLU A 208 12.29 21.31 2.16
N PHE A 209 12.48 20.59 3.25
CA PHE A 209 11.39 19.89 3.93
C PHE A 209 11.23 20.43 5.35
N LEU A 210 9.98 20.47 5.78
CA LEU A 210 9.56 20.85 7.12
C LEU A 210 8.67 19.75 7.68
N LYS A 211 9.15 19.09 8.74
CA LYS A 211 8.38 18.10 9.50
C LYS A 211 7.85 18.75 10.78
N PRO A 212 6.54 19.01 10.88
CA PRO A 212 5.93 19.43 12.14
C PRO A 212 6.07 18.30 13.17
N ASP A 213 6.52 18.64 14.39
CA ASP A 213 6.72 17.66 15.46
C ASP A 213 5.38 17.02 15.87
N SER A 214 5.38 15.70 16.05
CA SER A 214 4.19 14.89 16.34
C SER A 214 4.18 14.32 17.77
N GLY A 215 5.02 14.80 18.69
CA GLY A 215 4.88 14.37 20.09
C GLY A 215 5.67 15.16 21.14
N ASN A 216 4.96 15.76 22.10
CA ASN A 216 5.34 16.07 23.49
C ASN A 216 6.76 16.57 23.84
N SER A 217 7.49 17.21 22.93
CA SER A 217 8.70 17.99 23.25
C SER A 217 8.59 19.40 22.70
N VAL A 218 8.99 20.38 23.51
CA VAL A 218 9.15 21.78 23.10
C VAL A 218 10.46 21.89 22.33
N ASP A 219 10.50 21.34 21.11
CA ASP A 219 11.60 21.54 20.17
C ASP A 219 11.07 22.05 18.83
N SER A 220 11.89 22.86 18.15
CA SER A 220 11.55 23.55 16.91
C SER A 220 11.30 22.55 15.76
N PRO A 221 10.46 22.88 14.76
CA PRO A 221 10.20 22.01 13.61
C PRO A 221 11.51 21.59 12.92
N THR A 222 11.62 20.31 12.57
CA THR A 222 12.82 19.79 11.90
C THR A 222 12.80 20.25 10.45
N THR A 223 13.77 21.09 10.10
CA THR A 223 13.98 21.62 8.74
C THR A 223 15.24 21.03 8.14
N GLY A 224 15.24 20.78 6.83
CA GLY A 224 16.41 20.34 6.10
C GLY A 224 16.29 20.62 4.62
N SER A 225 17.42 20.82 3.95
CA SER A 225 17.49 21.08 2.51
C SER A 225 17.96 19.83 1.74
N PHE A 226 17.55 19.73 0.48
CA PHE A 226 17.98 18.68 -0.45
C PHE A 226 18.22 19.27 -1.84
N GLU A 227 19.26 18.79 -2.52
CA GLU A 227 19.57 19.18 -3.89
C GLU A 227 18.68 18.45 -4.90
N GLU A 228 18.44 17.15 -4.70
CA GLU A 228 17.54 16.35 -5.54
C GLU A 228 16.89 15.24 -4.70
N ALA A 229 15.58 15.04 -4.86
CA ALA A 229 14.81 14.01 -4.18
C ALA A 229 13.76 13.39 -5.13
N VAL A 230 13.70 12.06 -5.19
CA VAL A 230 12.74 11.33 -6.02
C VAL A 230 11.68 10.67 -5.15
N PHE A 231 10.41 11.01 -5.38
CA PHE A 231 9.26 10.46 -4.67
C PHE A 231 8.50 9.47 -5.55
N LYS A 232 8.16 8.31 -4.98
CA LYS A 232 7.35 7.29 -5.63
C LYS A 232 5.93 7.36 -5.09
N ILE A 233 4.96 7.64 -5.95
CA ILE A 233 3.54 7.69 -5.60
C ILE A 233 2.87 6.41 -6.15
N PRO A 234 2.45 5.46 -5.30
CA PRO A 234 1.70 4.29 -5.76
C PRO A 234 0.28 4.69 -6.19
N LEU A 235 -0.17 4.28 -7.38
CA LEU A 235 -1.55 4.54 -7.88
C LEU A 235 -2.59 3.54 -7.35
N SER A 236 -2.21 2.58 -6.50
CA SER A 236 -3.15 1.61 -5.93
C SER A 236 -4.13 2.31 -4.97
N ARG A 237 -5.42 2.28 -5.34
CA ARG A 237 -6.54 2.74 -4.52
C ARG A 237 -6.69 1.87 -3.27
N GLU A 238 -5.87 2.10 -2.25
CA GLU A 238 -6.27 1.74 -0.89
C GLU A 238 -7.49 2.61 -0.54
N VAL A 239 -8.62 1.95 -0.25
CA VAL A 239 -9.81 2.62 0.31
C VAL A 239 -9.42 3.17 1.67
N ARG A 240 -8.92 4.41 1.68
CA ARG A 240 -8.48 5.04 2.93
C ARG A 240 -9.68 5.25 3.84
N HIS A 241 -9.47 5.00 5.14
CA HIS A 241 -10.46 5.11 6.20
C HIS A 241 -11.19 6.47 6.26
N SER A 242 -10.55 7.55 5.79
CA SER A 242 -11.15 8.88 5.74
C SER A 242 -12.23 9.01 4.65
N ALA A 243 -12.15 8.29 3.54
CA ALA A 243 -13.14 8.34 2.45
C ALA A 243 -14.50 7.79 2.90
N LEU A 244 -14.50 6.74 3.73
CA LEU A 244 -15.71 6.08 4.25
C LEU A 244 -16.59 7.01 5.11
N LYS A 245 -16.01 8.06 5.68
CA LYS A 245 -16.73 9.07 6.46
C LYS A 245 -17.66 9.92 5.58
N TYR A 246 -17.35 10.08 4.30
CA TYR A 246 -18.10 10.89 3.34
C TYR A 246 -19.02 10.08 2.42
N THR A 247 -18.83 8.78 2.35
CA THR A 247 -19.63 7.85 1.56
C THR A 247 -21.08 7.81 2.06
N THR A 248 -22.09 7.49 1.26
CA THR A 248 -23.47 7.28 1.77
C THR A 248 -23.63 5.87 2.32
N LEU A 249 -24.71 5.60 3.06
CA LEU A 249 -24.99 4.23 3.54
C LEU A 249 -25.19 3.25 2.37
N THR A 250 -25.83 3.72 1.30
CA THR A 250 -26.09 2.94 0.08
C THR A 250 -24.79 2.52 -0.60
N ASP A 251 -23.85 3.46 -0.76
CA ASP A 251 -22.52 3.19 -1.32
C ASP A 251 -21.70 2.25 -0.42
N LEU A 252 -21.75 2.43 0.92
CA LEU A 252 -21.07 1.53 1.86
C LEU A 252 -21.59 0.10 1.76
N LEU A 253 -22.90 -0.09 1.61
CA LEU A 253 -23.51 -1.40 1.42
C LEU A 253 -23.10 -2.02 0.07
N GLY A 254 -23.01 -1.21 -0.99
CA GLY A 254 -22.51 -1.62 -2.30
C GLY A 254 -21.07 -2.13 -2.23
N GLN A 255 -20.16 -1.33 -1.68
CA GLN A 255 -18.74 -1.71 -1.50
C GLN A 255 -18.59 -2.96 -0.64
N ARG A 256 -19.37 -3.07 0.45
CA ARG A 256 -19.36 -4.26 1.30
C ARG A 256 -19.80 -5.51 0.55
N LYS A 257 -20.81 -5.40 -0.32
CA LYS A 257 -21.31 -6.52 -1.12
C LYS A 257 -20.25 -6.99 -2.12
N GLU A 258 -19.58 -6.06 -2.79
CA GLU A 258 -18.48 -6.35 -3.72
C GLU A 258 -17.35 -7.11 -3.02
N ILE A 259 -16.82 -6.57 -1.92
CA ILE A 259 -15.75 -7.24 -1.14
C ILE A 259 -16.21 -8.60 -0.61
N ASN A 260 -17.49 -8.73 -0.22
CA ASN A 260 -18.02 -10.01 0.24
C ASN A 260 -18.07 -11.05 -0.90
N ASN A 261 -18.43 -10.64 -2.11
CA ASN A 261 -18.42 -11.51 -3.28
C ASN A 261 -17.00 -11.95 -3.62
N GLU A 262 -16.03 -11.04 -3.58
CA GLU A 262 -14.62 -11.40 -3.78
C GLU A 262 -14.12 -12.38 -2.71
N LEU A 263 -14.43 -12.12 -1.43
CA LEU A 263 -14.03 -12.99 -0.33
C LEU A 263 -14.67 -14.38 -0.41
N SER A 264 -15.88 -14.50 -0.97
CA SER A 264 -16.58 -15.77 -1.13
C SER A 264 -15.91 -16.72 -2.14
N ARG A 265 -15.03 -16.20 -3.02
CA ARG A 265 -14.22 -17.03 -3.93
C ARG A 265 -13.14 -17.82 -3.20
N PHE A 266 -12.82 -17.44 -1.96
CA PHE A 266 -11.82 -18.12 -1.14
C PHE A 266 -12.49 -19.09 -0.17
N GLY A 267 -12.05 -20.35 -0.16
CA GLY A 267 -12.68 -21.41 0.63
C GLY A 267 -12.55 -21.21 2.15
N ARG A 268 -11.33 -20.93 2.64
CA ARG A 268 -11.07 -20.74 4.07
C ARG A 268 -10.41 -19.40 4.33
N LEU A 269 -11.12 -18.56 5.08
CA LEU A 269 -10.63 -17.25 5.49
C LEU A 269 -9.77 -17.35 6.77
N PRO A 270 -8.69 -16.56 6.87
CA PRO A 270 -7.91 -16.42 8.10
C PRO A 270 -8.77 -15.99 9.30
N LYS A 271 -8.50 -16.56 10.48
CA LYS A 271 -9.21 -16.22 11.73
C LYS A 271 -8.80 -14.85 12.27
N ASP A 272 -7.52 -14.50 12.15
CA ASP A 272 -6.93 -13.27 12.66
C ASP A 272 -6.16 -12.57 11.53
N PRO A 273 -6.82 -11.66 10.78
CA PRO A 273 -6.21 -11.02 9.62
C PRO A 273 -4.95 -10.21 9.95
N GLU A 274 -4.87 -9.63 11.15
CA GLU A 274 -3.73 -8.83 11.59
C GLU A 274 -2.49 -9.68 11.76
N LYS A 275 -2.60 -10.73 12.57
CA LYS A 275 -1.49 -11.65 12.79
C LYS A 275 -1.12 -12.40 11.51
N THR A 276 -2.08 -12.69 10.63
CA THR A 276 -1.78 -13.28 9.33
C THR A 276 -0.95 -12.34 8.46
N ILE A 277 -1.29 -11.05 8.39
CA ILE A 277 -0.49 -10.06 7.64
C ILE A 277 0.91 -9.93 8.22
N GLU A 278 1.05 -9.81 9.55
CA GLU A 278 2.37 -9.68 10.19
C GLU A 278 3.26 -10.91 9.93
N ARG A 279 2.71 -12.11 10.11
CA ARG A 279 3.41 -13.36 9.81
C ARG A 279 3.80 -13.46 8.34
N ALA A 280 2.89 -13.08 7.44
CA ALA A 280 3.15 -13.13 6.01
C ALA A 280 4.22 -12.11 5.59
N LYS A 281 4.21 -10.88 6.14
CA LYS A 281 5.26 -9.88 5.91
C LYS A 281 6.63 -10.36 6.40
N SER A 282 6.68 -10.94 7.60
CA SER A 282 7.91 -11.54 8.13
C SER A 282 8.39 -12.71 7.26
N GLY A 283 7.47 -13.56 6.79
CA GLY A 283 7.75 -14.65 5.85
C GLY A 283 8.32 -14.15 4.53
N ILE A 284 7.73 -13.11 3.95
CA ILE A 284 8.22 -12.46 2.71
C ILE A 284 9.64 -11.94 2.90
N SER A 285 9.92 -11.21 3.99
CA SER A 285 11.27 -10.71 4.27
C SER A 285 12.29 -11.85 4.32
N SER A 286 11.97 -12.97 4.98
CA SER A 286 12.87 -14.13 5.03
C SER A 286 13.05 -14.80 3.65
N ILE A 287 12.02 -14.81 2.81
CA ILE A 287 12.11 -15.35 1.45
C ILE A 287 12.97 -14.46 0.57
N ASP A 288 12.83 -13.13 0.68
CA ASP A 288 13.63 -12.19 -0.09
C ASP A 288 15.12 -12.29 0.28
N ASP A 289 15.44 -12.47 1.56
CA ASP A 289 16.81 -12.76 2.00
C ASP A 289 17.36 -14.05 1.34
N LYS A 290 16.55 -15.12 1.31
CA LYS A 290 16.95 -16.38 0.66
C LYS A 290 17.11 -16.22 -0.86
N LYS A 291 16.22 -15.48 -1.52
CA LYS A 291 16.31 -15.19 -2.96
C LYS A 291 17.59 -14.44 -3.27
N ASN A 292 17.93 -13.41 -2.51
CA ASN A 292 19.17 -12.64 -2.67
C ASN A 292 20.41 -13.55 -2.59
N VAL A 293 20.43 -14.50 -1.65
CA VAL A 293 21.52 -15.48 -1.53
C VAL A 293 21.59 -16.41 -2.73
N VAL A 294 20.45 -16.94 -3.19
CA VAL A 294 20.38 -17.83 -4.37
C VAL A 294 20.81 -17.09 -5.62
N GLU A 295 20.36 -15.84 -5.80
CA GLU A 295 20.70 -14.99 -6.93
C GLU A 295 22.20 -14.66 -6.97
N ALA A 296 22.81 -14.33 -5.82
CA ALA A 296 24.25 -14.11 -5.73
C ALA A 296 25.06 -15.37 -6.11
N LYS A 297 24.59 -16.57 -5.70
CA LYS A 297 25.21 -17.85 -6.08
C LYS A 297 25.06 -18.11 -7.58
N LEU A 298 23.88 -17.85 -8.14
CA LEU A 298 23.60 -18.01 -9.57
C LEU A 298 24.54 -17.14 -10.41
N GLN A 299 24.61 -15.83 -10.09
CA GLN A 299 25.50 -14.90 -10.78
C GLN A 299 26.97 -15.32 -10.69
N LYS A 300 27.40 -15.84 -9.54
CA LYS A 300 28.77 -16.35 -9.36
C LYS A 300 29.03 -17.56 -10.25
N ALA A 301 28.13 -18.54 -10.28
CA ALA A 301 28.27 -19.74 -11.09
C ALA A 301 28.29 -19.42 -12.59
N GLU A 302 27.37 -18.57 -13.07
CA GLU A 302 27.31 -18.11 -14.47
C GLU A 302 28.59 -17.38 -14.88
N LYS A 303 29.13 -16.52 -14.00
CA LYS A 303 30.41 -15.83 -14.24
C LYS A 303 31.58 -16.81 -14.33
N GLU A 304 31.58 -17.88 -13.54
CA GLU A 304 32.61 -18.92 -13.61
C GLU A 304 32.51 -19.80 -14.86
N ILE A 305 31.29 -20.10 -15.32
CA ILE A 305 31.03 -20.78 -16.60
C ILE A 305 31.61 -19.93 -17.74
N LYS A 306 31.21 -18.65 -17.83
CA LYS A 306 31.69 -17.73 -18.87
C LYS A 306 33.21 -17.57 -18.89
N ARG A 307 33.85 -17.56 -17.71
CA ARG A 307 35.32 -17.56 -17.59
C ARG A 307 35.94 -18.85 -18.12
N SER A 308 35.30 -19.99 -17.90
CA SER A 308 35.79 -21.30 -18.34
C SER A 308 35.62 -21.47 -19.85
N GLU A 309 34.50 -21.02 -20.42
CA GLU A 309 34.27 -20.93 -21.87
C GLU A 309 35.33 -20.08 -22.57
N GLY A 310 35.67 -18.91 -22.00
CA GLY A 310 36.75 -18.06 -22.51
C GLY A 310 38.13 -18.74 -22.49
N LYS A 311 38.41 -19.58 -21.49
CA LYS A 311 39.65 -20.39 -21.44
C LYS A 311 39.66 -21.46 -22.53
N ILE A 312 38.54 -22.14 -22.75
CA ILE A 312 38.38 -23.16 -23.80
C ILE A 312 38.66 -22.55 -25.16
N SER A 313 37.99 -21.43 -25.51
CA SER A 313 38.18 -20.74 -26.78
C SER A 313 39.66 -20.38 -27.04
N LYS A 314 40.39 -19.93 -26.01
CA LYS A 314 41.83 -19.63 -26.11
C LYS A 314 42.67 -20.89 -26.38
N GLN A 315 42.34 -22.01 -25.75
CA GLN A 315 43.04 -23.28 -25.98
C GLN A 315 42.72 -23.87 -27.35
N GLU A 316 41.48 -23.79 -27.81
CA GLU A 316 41.08 -24.20 -29.16
C GLU A 316 41.85 -23.43 -30.24
N GLY A 317 42.01 -22.11 -30.08
CA GLY A 317 42.86 -21.31 -30.97
C GLY A 317 44.34 -21.72 -30.94
N THR A 318 44.84 -22.19 -29.79
CA THR A 318 46.21 -22.72 -29.65
C THR A 318 46.36 -24.07 -30.34
N ILE A 319 45.37 -24.95 -30.23
CA ILE A 319 45.33 -26.23 -30.93
C ILE A 319 45.25 -26.02 -32.44
N LYS A 320 44.40 -25.11 -32.92
CA LYS A 320 44.26 -24.77 -34.34
C LYS A 320 45.59 -24.31 -34.93
N ARG A 321 46.28 -23.38 -34.26
CA ARG A 321 47.63 -22.93 -34.65
C ARG A 321 48.66 -24.05 -34.58
N GLY A 322 48.59 -24.88 -33.54
CA GLY A 322 49.46 -26.05 -33.38
C GLY A 322 49.31 -27.04 -34.54
N LYS A 323 48.08 -27.39 -34.92
CA LYS A 323 47.77 -28.28 -36.05
C LYS A 323 48.28 -27.70 -37.37
N PHE A 324 48.07 -26.40 -37.60
CA PHE A 324 48.60 -25.71 -38.78
C PHE A 324 50.14 -25.80 -38.85
N ASN A 325 50.84 -25.49 -37.75
CA ASN A 325 52.29 -25.58 -37.70
C ASN A 325 52.79 -27.01 -37.93
N LEU A 326 52.06 -28.02 -37.43
CA LEU A 326 52.37 -29.43 -37.65
C LEU A 326 52.38 -29.78 -39.13
N ASN A 327 51.33 -29.39 -39.87
CA ASN A 327 51.26 -29.58 -41.32
C ASN A 327 52.41 -28.89 -42.04
N VAL A 328 52.78 -27.66 -41.63
CA VAL A 328 53.90 -26.91 -42.21
C VAL A 328 55.23 -27.65 -41.98
N TYR A 329 55.51 -28.10 -40.75
CA TYR A 329 56.74 -28.83 -40.45
C TYR A 329 56.80 -30.20 -41.12
N GLU A 330 55.68 -30.92 -41.20
CA GLU A 330 55.62 -32.20 -41.92
C GLU A 330 55.88 -32.01 -43.41
N ASN A 331 55.34 -30.94 -44.02
CA ASN A 331 55.62 -30.59 -45.40
C ASN A 331 57.11 -30.25 -45.62
N TYR A 332 57.72 -29.43 -44.75
CA TYR A 332 59.15 -29.13 -44.84
C TYR A 332 60.03 -30.38 -44.73
N ILE A 333 59.69 -31.33 -43.85
CA ILE A 333 60.41 -32.61 -43.76
C ILE A 333 60.25 -33.42 -45.05
N ASN A 334 59.05 -33.46 -45.64
CA ASN A 334 58.81 -34.18 -46.88
C ASN A 334 59.60 -33.58 -48.05
N VAL A 335 59.61 -32.25 -48.20
CA VAL A 335 60.43 -31.54 -49.19
C VAL A 335 61.92 -31.80 -48.96
N ALA A 336 62.38 -31.70 -47.70
CA ALA A 336 63.78 -31.96 -47.36
C ALA A 336 64.21 -33.41 -47.67
N LYS A 337 63.34 -34.39 -47.44
CA LYS A 337 63.57 -35.79 -47.83
C LYS A 337 63.64 -35.95 -49.35
N GLY A 338 62.71 -35.35 -50.08
CA GLY A 338 62.73 -35.37 -51.55
C GLY A 338 63.99 -34.72 -52.13
N ASN A 339 64.47 -33.63 -51.52
CA ASN A 339 65.74 -33.00 -51.90
C ASN A 339 66.94 -33.92 -51.65
N ILE A 340 66.96 -34.67 -50.54
CA ILE A 340 68.00 -35.68 -50.30
C ILE A 340 67.93 -36.76 -51.39
N GLU A 341 66.76 -37.29 -51.72
CA GLU A 341 66.60 -38.31 -52.76
C GLU A 341 67.08 -37.82 -54.14
N ASN A 342 66.74 -36.57 -54.50
CA ASN A 342 67.19 -35.96 -55.75
C ASN A 342 68.71 -35.76 -55.77
N LEU A 343 69.30 -35.20 -54.70
CA LEU A 343 70.75 -35.05 -54.58
C LEU A 343 71.46 -36.41 -54.65
N THR A 344 70.91 -37.45 -54.01
CA THR A 344 71.48 -38.81 -54.04
C THR A 344 71.41 -39.41 -55.44
N ARG A 345 70.31 -39.20 -56.17
CA ARG A 345 70.20 -39.61 -57.58
C ARG A 345 71.15 -38.85 -58.49
N GLU A 346 71.32 -37.55 -58.27
CA GLU A 346 72.28 -36.73 -59.01
C GLU A 346 73.71 -37.23 -58.79
N GLU A 347 74.09 -37.50 -57.54
CA GLU A 347 75.39 -38.09 -57.18
C GLU A 347 75.60 -39.46 -57.86
N GLU A 348 74.62 -40.37 -57.77
CA GLU A 348 74.66 -41.70 -58.44
C GLU A 348 74.73 -41.59 -59.97
N SER A 349 74.06 -40.61 -60.57
CA SER A 349 74.11 -40.38 -62.02
C SER A 349 75.48 -39.85 -62.46
N VAL A 350 76.08 -38.97 -61.67
CA VAL A 350 77.41 -38.41 -61.93
C VAL A 350 78.50 -39.47 -61.73
N ASP A 351 78.38 -40.33 -60.71
CA ASP A 351 79.29 -41.46 -60.49
C ASP A 351 79.18 -42.52 -61.62
N ASN A 352 77.97 -42.76 -62.16
CA ASN A 352 77.76 -43.63 -63.33
C ASN A 352 78.30 -43.05 -64.64
N ILE A 353 78.36 -41.72 -64.77
CA ILE A 353 78.99 -41.04 -65.91
C ILE A 353 80.52 -41.13 -65.79
N ILE A 354 81.06 -40.96 -64.56
CA ILE A 354 82.51 -41.01 -64.28
C ILE A 354 83.05 -42.45 -64.38
N SER A 355 82.28 -43.48 -64.04
CA SER A 355 82.70 -44.89 -64.15
C SER A 355 82.80 -45.41 -65.59
N ASN A 356 82.18 -44.72 -66.57
CA ASN A 356 82.16 -45.11 -67.98
C ASN A 356 83.23 -44.39 -68.85
N TRP A 357 84.10 -43.56 -68.27
CA TRP A 357 85.14 -42.82 -69.00
C TRP A 357 86.52 -43.02 -68.33
N THR A 358 87.51 -43.50 -69.08
CA THR A 358 88.91 -43.74 -68.64
C THR A 358 89.85 -42.59 -69.10
N PRO A 359 91.17 -42.63 -68.85
CA PRO A 359 91.89 -42.31 -67.62
C PRO A 359 92.78 -41.05 -67.80
N PHE A 360 92.57 -39.96 -67.04
CA PHE A 360 93.54 -38.86 -66.89
C PHE A 360 93.51 -38.27 -65.46
N GLY A 361 94.70 -38.15 -64.85
CA GLY A 361 94.95 -38.03 -63.42
C GLY A 361 94.75 -36.67 -62.75
N ASP A 362 93.73 -35.90 -63.14
CA ASP A 362 93.33 -34.63 -62.48
C ASP A 362 91.91 -34.70 -61.86
N THR A 363 91.44 -35.93 -61.61
CA THR A 363 90.04 -36.25 -61.28
C THR A 363 89.82 -36.60 -59.80
N LEU A 364 90.85 -36.99 -59.06
CA LEU A 364 90.71 -37.41 -57.66
C LEU A 364 90.40 -36.23 -56.72
N GLU A 365 91.03 -35.08 -56.93
CA GLU A 365 90.89 -33.89 -56.06
C GLU A 365 89.51 -33.23 -56.24
N ARG A 366 89.04 -33.06 -57.49
CA ARG A 366 87.67 -32.59 -57.81
C ARG A 366 86.56 -33.58 -57.45
N LYS A 367 86.85 -34.88 -57.39
CA LYS A 367 85.90 -35.88 -56.87
C LYS A 367 85.80 -35.76 -55.35
N HIS A 368 86.92 -35.66 -54.66
CA HIS A 368 86.98 -35.55 -53.20
C HIS A 368 86.36 -34.23 -52.67
N GLU A 369 86.53 -33.10 -53.39
CA GLU A 369 85.86 -31.84 -53.05
C GLU A 369 84.34 -31.89 -53.25
N ARG A 370 83.86 -32.51 -54.34
CA ARG A 370 82.42 -32.71 -54.57
C ARG A 370 81.78 -33.64 -53.56
N GLU A 371 82.40 -34.78 -53.25
CA GLU A 371 81.93 -35.70 -52.22
C GLU A 371 81.86 -34.99 -50.85
N LYS A 372 82.86 -34.16 -50.52
CA LYS A 372 82.82 -33.33 -49.30
C LYS A 372 81.67 -32.32 -49.31
N GLU A 373 81.40 -31.67 -50.43
CA GLU A 373 80.33 -30.69 -50.56
C GLU A 373 78.93 -31.34 -50.51
N PHE A 374 78.79 -32.51 -51.14
CA PHE A 374 77.61 -33.37 -51.08
C PHE A 374 77.34 -33.86 -49.64
N GLU A 375 78.35 -34.43 -48.98
CA GLU A 375 78.30 -34.84 -47.56
C GLU A 375 77.88 -33.67 -46.66
N LYS A 376 78.45 -32.48 -46.90
CA LYS A 376 78.12 -31.25 -46.16
C LYS A 376 76.67 -30.81 -46.39
N ASN A 377 76.20 -30.84 -47.63
CA ASN A 377 74.82 -30.46 -47.99
C ASN A 377 73.80 -31.45 -47.41
N ILE A 378 74.05 -32.76 -47.51
CA ILE A 378 73.22 -33.79 -46.86
C ILE A 378 73.22 -33.63 -45.34
N SER A 379 74.38 -33.35 -44.72
CA SER A 379 74.49 -33.11 -43.28
C SER A 379 73.65 -31.90 -42.82
N LEU A 380 73.68 -30.81 -43.58
CA LEU A 380 72.85 -29.62 -43.35
C LEU A 380 71.35 -29.94 -43.44
N ILE A 381 70.91 -30.66 -44.48
CA ILE A 381 69.50 -31.04 -44.66
C ILE A 381 69.06 -32.00 -43.54
N LYS A 382 69.89 -32.99 -43.18
CA LYS A 382 69.64 -33.89 -42.03
C LYS A 382 69.49 -33.12 -40.71
N LYS A 383 70.31 -32.09 -40.47
CA LYS A 383 70.16 -31.19 -39.30
C LYS A 383 68.85 -30.43 -39.32
N ILE A 384 68.38 -29.96 -40.48
CA ILE A 384 67.08 -29.27 -40.64
C ILE A 384 65.93 -30.24 -40.31
N ILE A 385 65.97 -31.46 -40.86
CA ILE A 385 64.97 -32.50 -40.58
C ILE A 385 64.91 -32.82 -39.08
N GLU A 386 66.05 -32.98 -38.40
CA GLU A 386 66.06 -33.21 -36.95
C GLU A 386 65.51 -32.03 -36.15
N LYS A 387 65.81 -30.80 -36.57
CA LYS A 387 65.23 -29.59 -35.95
C LYS A 387 63.70 -29.56 -36.07
N ASP A 388 63.16 -29.87 -37.24
CA ASP A 388 61.72 -29.88 -37.47
C ASP A 388 61.02 -31.08 -36.81
N LYS A 389 61.66 -32.25 -36.72
CA LYS A 389 61.17 -33.37 -35.88
C LYS A 389 61.04 -32.97 -34.41
N ARG A 390 62.02 -32.24 -33.86
CA ARG A 390 61.93 -31.71 -32.49
C ARG A 390 60.77 -30.71 -32.33
N ARG A 391 60.58 -29.82 -33.31
CA ARG A 391 59.45 -28.88 -33.35
C ARG A 391 58.10 -29.58 -33.43
N ILE A 392 57.98 -30.64 -34.24
CA ILE A 392 56.79 -31.50 -34.30
C ILE A 392 56.52 -32.12 -32.93
N LYS A 393 57.52 -32.75 -32.31
CA LYS A 393 57.37 -33.35 -30.97
C LYS A 393 56.92 -32.32 -29.93
N SER A 394 57.52 -31.13 -29.92
CA SER A 394 57.12 -30.07 -28.99
C SER A 394 55.71 -29.56 -29.27
N THR A 395 55.33 -29.44 -30.54
CA THR A 395 54.00 -28.95 -30.96
C THR A 395 52.91 -29.97 -30.62
N LYS A 396 53.13 -31.27 -30.89
CA LYS A 396 52.24 -32.35 -30.45
C LYS A 396 52.03 -32.32 -28.94
N ARG A 397 53.10 -32.11 -28.16
CA ARG A 397 53.00 -31.98 -26.69
C ARG A 397 52.18 -30.77 -26.27
N LYS A 398 52.36 -29.60 -26.91
CA LYS A 398 51.55 -28.40 -26.63
C LYS A 398 50.07 -28.63 -26.93
N ILE A 399 49.75 -29.26 -28.06
CA ILE A 399 48.37 -29.59 -28.43
C ILE A 399 47.75 -30.52 -27.38
N LEU A 400 48.46 -31.58 -26.97
CA LEU A 400 47.97 -32.51 -25.96
C LEU A 400 47.68 -31.82 -24.61
N ILE A 401 48.56 -30.91 -24.18
CA ILE A 401 48.36 -30.11 -22.97
C ILE A 401 47.12 -29.22 -23.10
N SER A 402 46.98 -28.51 -24.23
CA SER A 402 45.79 -27.68 -24.49
C SER A 402 44.50 -28.50 -24.52
N GLN A 403 44.53 -29.72 -25.07
CA GLN A 403 43.37 -30.63 -25.08
C GLN A 403 42.95 -31.01 -23.66
N ARG A 404 43.91 -31.42 -22.82
CA ARG A 404 43.65 -31.78 -21.42
C ARG A 404 43.04 -30.62 -20.63
N LEU A 405 43.54 -29.40 -20.86
CA LEU A 405 43.00 -28.19 -20.24
C LEU A 405 41.57 -27.88 -20.68
N ILE A 406 41.20 -28.20 -21.93
CA ILE A 406 39.82 -28.10 -22.41
C ILE A 406 38.94 -29.13 -21.69
N ASP A 407 39.38 -30.38 -21.59
CA ASP A 407 38.62 -31.44 -20.93
C ASP A 407 38.36 -31.12 -19.44
N GLU A 408 39.37 -30.61 -18.73
CA GLU A 408 39.24 -30.14 -17.35
C GLU A 408 38.25 -28.96 -17.22
N ALA A 409 38.30 -28.00 -18.16
CA ALA A 409 37.38 -26.88 -18.18
C ALA A 409 35.94 -27.31 -18.48
N ASN A 410 35.73 -28.25 -19.41
CA ASN A 410 34.44 -28.83 -19.74
C ASN A 410 33.84 -29.57 -18.54
N GLY A 411 34.63 -30.39 -17.85
CA GLY A 411 34.17 -31.08 -16.63
C GLY A 411 33.81 -30.10 -15.50
N LYS A 412 34.47 -28.94 -15.43
CA LYS A 412 34.09 -27.86 -14.49
C LYS A 412 32.77 -27.19 -14.92
N ILE A 413 32.59 -26.89 -16.19
CA ILE A 413 31.36 -26.30 -16.73
C ILE A 413 30.17 -27.23 -16.47
N GLU A 414 30.30 -28.52 -16.73
CA GLU A 414 29.22 -29.50 -16.50
C GLU A 414 28.72 -29.48 -15.04
N LYS A 415 29.64 -29.47 -14.07
CA LYS A 415 29.30 -29.36 -12.64
C LYS A 415 28.60 -28.05 -12.31
N LEU A 416 29.10 -26.92 -12.82
CA LEU A 416 28.49 -25.61 -12.59
C LEU A 416 27.10 -25.51 -13.25
N THR A 417 26.90 -26.10 -14.41
CA THR A 417 25.59 -26.14 -15.10
C THR A 417 24.56 -26.92 -14.30
N LEU A 418 24.95 -28.03 -13.67
CA LEU A 418 24.09 -28.77 -12.73
C LEU A 418 23.73 -27.91 -11.52
N GLU A 419 24.70 -27.23 -10.91
CA GLU A 419 24.48 -26.31 -9.77
C GLU A 419 23.51 -25.18 -10.14
N VAL A 420 23.68 -24.56 -11.31
CA VAL A 420 22.76 -23.54 -11.85
C VAL A 420 21.35 -24.11 -12.00
N GLY A 421 21.22 -25.36 -12.47
CA GLY A 421 19.93 -26.04 -12.57
C GLY A 421 19.22 -26.21 -11.22
N GLU A 422 19.95 -26.56 -10.16
CA GLU A 422 19.42 -26.69 -8.79
C GLU A 422 19.03 -25.33 -8.21
N LEU A 423 19.88 -24.31 -8.37
CA LEU A 423 19.61 -22.95 -7.91
C LEU A 423 18.37 -22.36 -8.58
N ASN A 424 18.18 -22.58 -9.88
CA ASN A 424 16.98 -22.14 -10.59
C ASN A 424 15.70 -22.82 -10.09
N ARG A 425 15.75 -24.11 -9.76
CA ARG A 425 14.61 -24.81 -9.13
C ARG A 425 14.30 -24.21 -7.76
N SER A 426 15.33 -24.00 -6.94
CA SER A 426 15.18 -23.36 -5.63
C SER A 426 14.57 -21.96 -5.74
N MET A 427 15.02 -21.14 -6.70
CA MET A 427 14.45 -19.82 -6.98
C MET A 427 12.97 -19.89 -7.34
N LYS A 428 12.59 -20.83 -8.21
CA LYS A 428 11.19 -21.04 -8.60
C LYS A 428 10.30 -21.42 -7.41
N ASP A 429 10.80 -22.23 -6.49
CA ASP A 429 10.04 -22.64 -5.31
C ASP A 429 9.90 -21.48 -4.30
N LEU A 430 10.95 -20.68 -4.10
CA LEU A 430 10.89 -19.45 -3.30
C LEU A 430 9.90 -18.43 -3.90
N GLN A 431 9.83 -18.32 -5.23
CA GLN A 431 8.84 -17.46 -5.90
C GLN A 431 7.40 -17.91 -5.66
N LYS A 432 7.13 -19.23 -5.68
CA LYS A 432 5.81 -19.77 -5.34
C LYS A 432 5.45 -19.47 -3.88
N GLU A 433 6.39 -19.67 -2.96
CA GLU A 433 6.17 -19.41 -1.53
C GLU A 433 5.89 -17.91 -1.28
N HIS A 434 6.62 -17.03 -1.95
CA HIS A 434 6.37 -15.59 -1.92
C HIS A 434 4.96 -15.23 -2.42
N ALA A 435 4.51 -15.85 -3.52
CA ALA A 435 3.17 -15.63 -4.07
C ALA A 435 2.06 -16.03 -3.08
N ILE A 436 2.24 -17.15 -2.35
CA ILE A 436 1.30 -17.60 -1.32
C ILE A 436 1.18 -16.55 -0.21
N PHE A 437 2.28 -16.03 0.31
CA PHE A 437 2.23 -14.99 1.35
C PHE A 437 1.61 -13.69 0.84
N THR A 438 1.89 -13.32 -0.42
CA THR A 438 1.29 -12.13 -1.05
C THR A 438 -0.23 -12.28 -1.16
N GLU A 439 -0.72 -13.44 -1.57
CA GLU A 439 -2.14 -13.76 -1.62
C GLU A 439 -2.79 -13.71 -0.22
N GLN A 440 -2.12 -14.25 0.80
CA GLN A 440 -2.61 -14.17 2.19
C GLN A 440 -2.75 -12.73 2.67
N ILE A 441 -1.78 -11.86 2.36
CA ILE A 441 -1.86 -10.44 2.69
C ILE A 441 -3.04 -9.78 1.97
N ALA A 442 -3.24 -10.09 0.67
CA ALA A 442 -4.36 -9.54 -0.10
C ALA A 442 -5.73 -9.97 0.49
N ILE A 443 -5.89 -11.25 0.84
CA ILE A 443 -7.12 -11.78 1.45
C ILE A 443 -7.36 -11.11 2.81
N SER A 444 -6.35 -11.06 3.68
CA SER A 444 -6.47 -10.45 5.01
C SER A 444 -6.71 -8.93 4.94
N GLY A 445 -6.13 -8.24 3.96
CA GLY A 445 -6.43 -6.85 3.66
C GLY A 445 -7.90 -6.64 3.31
N LYS A 446 -8.46 -7.49 2.44
CA LYS A 446 -9.91 -7.47 2.11
C LYS A 446 -10.79 -7.77 3.32
N GLN A 447 -10.39 -8.66 4.22
CA GLN A 447 -11.12 -8.91 5.47
C GLN A 447 -11.15 -7.67 6.39
N LYS A 448 -10.02 -6.96 6.52
CA LYS A 448 -9.96 -5.68 7.26
C LYS A 448 -10.88 -4.63 6.66
N MET A 449 -10.81 -4.41 5.34
CA MET A 449 -11.69 -3.47 4.63
C MET A 449 -13.17 -3.81 4.83
N LYS A 450 -13.53 -5.11 4.74
CA LYS A 450 -14.91 -5.56 5.02
C LYS A 450 -15.34 -5.21 6.45
N ARG A 451 -14.45 -5.40 7.43
CA ARG A 451 -14.72 -5.06 8.84
C ARG A 451 -14.93 -3.56 9.01
N GLU A 452 -14.06 -2.73 8.45
CA GLU A 452 -14.14 -1.27 8.49
C GLU A 452 -15.44 -0.74 7.86
N LEU A 453 -15.84 -1.28 6.71
CA LEU A 453 -17.12 -0.98 6.07
C LEU A 453 -18.28 -1.33 7.00
N SER A 454 -18.25 -2.52 7.62
CA SER A 454 -19.26 -2.95 8.58
C SER A 454 -19.34 -2.02 9.80
N ILE A 455 -18.20 -1.58 10.34
CA ILE A 455 -18.17 -0.61 11.44
C ILE A 455 -18.84 0.70 11.02
N ASN A 456 -18.49 1.25 9.86
CA ASN A 456 -19.06 2.51 9.35
C ASN A 456 -20.56 2.41 9.08
N ILE A 457 -21.05 1.26 8.59
CA ILE A 457 -22.48 0.99 8.44
C ILE A 457 -23.17 1.04 9.81
N HIS A 458 -22.68 0.29 10.80
CA HIS A 458 -23.30 0.27 12.13
C HIS A 458 -23.18 1.60 12.88
N LYS A 459 -22.10 2.36 12.65
CA LYS A 459 -21.92 3.74 13.16
C LYS A 459 -23.02 4.70 12.71
N ARG A 460 -23.66 4.44 11.57
CA ARG A 460 -24.79 5.24 11.07
C ARG A 460 -26.14 4.71 11.54
N LEU A 461 -26.28 3.39 11.61
CA LEU A 461 -27.52 2.75 12.04
C LEU A 461 -27.78 2.95 13.54
N SER A 462 -26.78 2.77 14.39
CA SER A 462 -26.96 2.74 15.84
C SER A 462 -27.43 4.10 16.42
N PRO A 463 -26.78 5.25 16.15
CA PRO A 463 -27.25 6.54 16.66
C PRO A 463 -28.65 6.92 16.15
N SER A 464 -29.07 6.38 15.00
CA SER A 464 -30.40 6.64 14.45
C SER A 464 -31.52 6.01 15.28
N LEU A 465 -31.22 4.98 16.07
CA LEU A 465 -32.16 4.38 17.03
C LEU A 465 -32.26 5.18 18.34
N ALA A 466 -31.35 6.14 18.58
CA ALA A 466 -31.32 6.93 19.81
C ALA A 466 -32.63 7.69 20.05
N SER A 467 -33.23 8.23 18.99
CA SER A 467 -34.53 8.93 19.07
C SER A 467 -35.62 8.07 19.70
N LEU A 468 -35.67 6.78 19.38
CA LEU A 468 -36.64 5.86 19.98
C LEU A 468 -36.26 5.51 21.43
N THR A 469 -34.99 5.16 21.67
CA THR A 469 -34.56 4.74 23.02
C THR A 469 -34.64 5.88 24.04
N PHE A 470 -34.40 7.11 23.62
CA PHE A 470 -34.55 8.29 24.44
C PHE A 470 -36.00 8.64 24.74
N ILE A 471 -36.92 8.50 23.79
CA ILE A 471 -38.35 8.61 24.11
C ILE A 471 -38.76 7.57 25.14
N LEU A 472 -38.31 6.32 24.97
CA LEU A 472 -38.62 5.22 25.89
C LEU A 472 -38.10 5.49 27.31
N ILE A 473 -36.93 6.12 27.48
CA ILE A 473 -36.44 6.56 28.80
C ILE A 473 -37.18 7.81 29.29
N GLY A 474 -37.41 8.77 28.41
CA GLY A 474 -37.92 10.09 28.77
C GLY A 474 -39.36 10.07 29.27
N ILE A 475 -40.20 9.19 28.73
CA ILE A 475 -41.58 8.99 29.19
C ILE A 475 -41.62 8.66 30.69
N PRO A 476 -41.07 7.52 31.16
CA PRO A 476 -41.17 7.15 32.55
C PRO A 476 -40.40 8.13 33.46
N LEU A 477 -39.27 8.65 32.99
CA LEU A 477 -38.50 9.62 33.76
C LEU A 477 -39.26 10.94 33.97
N GLY A 478 -39.96 11.43 32.95
CA GLY A 478 -40.85 12.59 33.08
C GLY A 478 -41.95 12.36 34.11
N ILE A 479 -42.67 11.24 34.00
CA ILE A 479 -43.73 10.86 34.95
C ILE A 479 -43.22 10.85 36.40
N MET A 480 -42.02 10.29 36.62
CA MET A 480 -41.40 10.19 37.95
C MET A 480 -40.87 11.52 38.49
N THR A 481 -40.35 12.39 37.61
CA THR A 481 -39.77 13.67 38.01
C THR A 481 -40.85 14.65 38.49
N ARG A 482 -42.08 14.56 37.94
CA ARG A 482 -43.22 15.41 38.33
C ARG A 482 -42.89 16.90 38.34
N SER A 483 -42.12 17.36 37.35
CA SER A 483 -41.69 18.76 37.24
C SER A 483 -42.27 19.38 35.98
N SER A 484 -42.85 20.58 36.14
CA SER A 484 -43.25 21.44 35.03
C SER A 484 -42.16 22.40 34.57
N ASN A 485 -41.00 22.41 35.25
CA ASN A 485 -39.89 23.31 34.97
C ASN A 485 -38.99 22.76 33.85
N MET A 486 -38.85 23.53 32.76
CA MET A 486 -38.08 23.13 31.58
C MET A 486 -36.61 22.91 31.90
N LEU A 487 -36.04 23.72 32.79
CA LEU A 487 -34.62 23.65 33.17
C LEU A 487 -34.28 22.32 33.86
N VAL A 488 -35.21 21.76 34.64
CA VAL A 488 -35.07 20.44 35.27
C VAL A 488 -35.06 19.35 34.20
N SER A 489 -35.99 19.39 33.24
CA SER A 489 -36.07 18.42 32.15
C SER A 489 -34.83 18.46 31.24
N VAL A 490 -34.33 19.66 30.92
CA VAL A 490 -33.08 19.85 30.17
C VAL A 490 -31.89 19.30 30.96
N GLY A 491 -31.77 19.62 32.26
CA GLY A 491 -30.67 19.15 33.09
C GLY A 491 -30.60 17.62 33.21
N ILE A 492 -31.74 16.97 33.46
CA ILE A 492 -31.83 15.50 33.50
C ILE A 492 -31.42 14.89 32.16
N SER A 493 -31.93 15.44 31.06
CA SER A 493 -31.61 14.95 29.72
C SER A 493 -30.12 15.10 29.43
N PHE A 494 -29.55 16.28 29.72
CA PHE A 494 -28.14 16.57 29.53
C PHE A 494 -27.24 15.61 30.30
N ILE A 495 -27.57 15.29 31.56
CA ILE A 495 -26.82 14.33 32.37
C ILE A 495 -26.84 12.94 31.73
N LEU A 496 -28.02 12.43 31.34
CA LEU A 496 -28.14 11.12 30.69
C LEU A 496 -27.38 11.07 29.37
N ILE A 497 -27.41 12.14 28.60
CA ILE A 497 -26.77 12.21 27.29
C ILE A 497 -25.24 12.27 27.44
N LEU A 498 -24.73 13.22 28.25
CA LEU A 498 -23.31 13.53 28.36
C LEU A 498 -22.55 12.50 29.19
N PHE A 499 -23.12 12.01 30.29
CA PHE A 499 -22.40 11.13 31.22
C PHE A 499 -22.71 9.64 31.03
N ILE A 500 -23.80 9.29 30.35
CA ILE A 500 -24.17 7.89 30.12
C ILE A 500 -24.10 7.54 28.64
N TYR A 501 -24.87 8.20 27.78
CA TYR A 501 -25.02 7.75 26.39
C TYR A 501 -23.76 7.96 25.54
N TYR A 502 -23.24 9.19 25.48
CA TYR A 502 -22.09 9.50 24.62
C TYR A 502 -20.80 8.78 25.04
N PRO A 503 -20.43 8.69 26.34
CA PRO A 503 -19.25 7.94 26.76
C PRO A 503 -19.34 6.46 26.39
N LEU A 504 -20.53 5.87 26.49
CA LEU A 504 -20.76 4.48 26.13
C LEU A 504 -20.66 4.24 24.62
N VAL A 505 -21.20 5.16 23.80
CA VAL A 505 -20.99 5.16 22.35
C VAL A 505 -19.51 5.30 22.02
N ALA A 506 -18.83 6.31 22.57
CA ALA A 506 -17.42 6.60 22.29
C ALA A 506 -16.52 5.39 22.62
N THR A 507 -16.67 4.83 23.82
CA THR A 507 -15.94 3.64 24.26
C THR A 507 -16.25 2.45 23.35
N GLY A 508 -17.53 2.24 23.03
CA GLY A 508 -17.96 1.17 22.11
C GLY A 508 -17.30 1.27 20.74
N LEU A 509 -17.20 2.48 20.17
CA LEU A 509 -16.52 2.70 18.88
C LEU A 509 -15.02 2.43 18.96
N VAL A 510 -14.34 2.92 20.01
CA VAL A 510 -12.90 2.68 20.21
C VAL A 510 -12.62 1.18 20.30
N VAL A 511 -13.44 0.43 21.04
CA VAL A 511 -13.31 -1.02 21.20
C VAL A 511 -13.58 -1.76 19.87
N ALA A 512 -14.54 -1.30 19.05
CA ALA A 512 -14.80 -1.89 17.73
C ALA A 512 -13.64 -1.65 16.74
N GLU A 513 -13.04 -0.46 16.77
CA GLU A 513 -11.99 -0.07 15.82
C GLU A 513 -10.60 -0.57 16.22
N SER A 514 -10.27 -0.47 17.51
CA SER A 514 -8.89 -0.65 17.98
C SER A 514 -8.62 -2.02 18.59
N MET A 515 -9.64 -2.69 19.15
CA MET A 515 -9.45 -3.95 19.92
C MET A 515 -10.00 -5.19 19.21
N GLY A 516 -10.48 -5.07 17.97
CA GLY A 516 -11.01 -6.21 17.21
C GLY A 516 -12.31 -6.82 17.76
N PHE A 517 -12.92 -6.24 18.81
CA PHE A 517 -14.12 -6.78 19.47
C PHE A 517 -15.34 -6.88 18.52
N PRO A 518 -16.30 -7.79 18.73
CA PRO A 518 -17.47 -7.89 17.86
C PRO A 518 -18.23 -6.57 17.69
N ILE A 519 -18.50 -6.20 16.42
CA ILE A 519 -19.06 -4.88 16.05
C ILE A 519 -20.43 -4.63 16.68
N ILE A 520 -21.29 -5.66 16.72
CA ILE A 520 -22.68 -5.52 17.21
C ILE A 520 -22.72 -5.07 18.67
N PRO A 521 -22.18 -5.82 19.66
CA PRO A 521 -22.23 -5.40 21.06
C PRO A 521 -21.46 -4.09 21.32
N SER A 522 -20.37 -3.83 20.60
CA SER A 522 -19.63 -2.58 20.69
C SER A 522 -20.47 -1.36 20.28
N VAL A 523 -21.07 -1.39 19.09
CA VAL A 523 -21.71 -0.21 18.50
C VAL A 523 -23.16 -0.03 18.98
N TRP A 524 -23.84 -1.13 19.33
CA TRP A 524 -25.24 -1.10 19.78
C TRP A 524 -25.41 -1.11 21.30
N GLY A 525 -24.33 -1.38 22.05
CA GLY A 525 -24.36 -1.51 23.50
C GLY A 525 -25.04 -0.34 24.22
N ALA A 526 -24.82 0.90 23.76
CA ALA A 526 -25.44 2.07 24.35
C ALA A 526 -26.97 2.09 24.21
N ASN A 527 -27.49 1.70 23.05
CA ASN A 527 -28.94 1.60 22.84
C ASN A 527 -29.54 0.45 23.67
N VAL A 528 -28.82 -0.67 23.81
CA VAL A 528 -29.26 -1.79 24.65
C VAL A 528 -29.32 -1.38 26.12
N VAL A 529 -28.30 -0.69 26.63
CA VAL A 529 -28.30 -0.15 27.99
C VAL A 529 -29.47 0.80 28.19
N ASN A 530 -29.73 1.70 27.24
CA ASN A 530 -30.89 2.58 27.30
C ASN A 530 -32.22 1.82 27.34
N LEU A 531 -32.37 0.77 26.53
CA LEU A 531 -33.57 -0.06 26.52
C LEU A 531 -33.77 -0.80 27.85
N ILE A 532 -32.68 -1.31 28.45
CA ILE A 532 -32.73 -1.94 29.78
C ILE A 532 -33.16 -0.93 30.84
N ILE A 533 -32.56 0.26 30.86
CA ILE A 533 -32.92 1.33 31.79
C ILE A 533 -34.40 1.69 31.62
N SER A 534 -34.84 1.90 30.38
CA SER A 534 -36.25 2.16 30.06
C SER A 534 -37.18 1.07 30.61
N ALA A 535 -36.87 -0.20 30.36
CA ALA A 535 -37.69 -1.32 30.83
C ALA A 535 -37.80 -1.36 32.37
N LEU A 536 -36.69 -1.09 33.07
CA LEU A 536 -36.67 -1.00 34.53
C LEU A 536 -37.52 0.17 35.05
N LEU A 537 -37.43 1.34 34.41
CA LEU A 537 -38.23 2.51 34.77
C LEU A 537 -39.72 2.29 34.52
N PHE A 538 -40.11 1.71 33.37
CA PHE A 538 -41.50 1.35 33.10
C PHE A 538 -42.05 0.34 34.11
N ARG A 539 -41.26 -0.68 34.50
CA ARG A 539 -41.65 -1.62 35.55
C ARG A 539 -41.93 -0.93 36.88
N LYS A 540 -41.18 0.13 37.22
CA LYS A 540 -41.41 0.91 38.44
C LYS A 540 -42.74 1.69 38.39
N ILE A 541 -43.09 2.24 37.23
CA ILE A 541 -44.33 3.03 37.06
C ILE A 541 -45.57 2.16 36.93
N MET A 542 -45.46 0.95 36.36
CA MET A 542 -46.60 0.03 36.32
C MET A 542 -46.99 -0.52 37.70
N LYS A 543 -46.07 -0.45 38.68
CA LYS A 543 -46.36 -0.80 40.08
C LYS A 543 -46.97 0.35 40.88
N LEU A 544 -46.98 1.57 40.33
CA LEU A 544 -47.55 2.81 40.90
C LEU A 544 -48.92 3.09 40.29
#